data_AF-A0A957P9W0-F1
#
_entry.id   AF-A0A957P9W0-F1
#
_cell.length_a   1.000
_cell.length_b   1.000
_cell.length_c   1.000
_cell.angle_alpha   90.00
_cell.angle_beta   90.00
_cell.angle_gamma   90.00
#
_symmetry.space_group_name_H-M   'P 1'
#
loop_
_entity.id
_entity.type
_entity.pdbx_description
1 polymer ?
#
loop_
_entity_poly.entity_id
_entity_poly.type
_entity_poly.pdbx_seq_one_letter_code
_entity_poly.pdbx_strand_id
1 'polypeptide(L)'
;DSFPAGTPPRKVRSAAADRAPLQGTLRVIVVLVEFGDQKMKKKQKHFDDLFFSTGKVKNGSVKEYFLDVTNGLVDIVGEVVGPYTMPLSMAEYANGASGTGRALPNARTLARHAAEAANQDVNFAPYDNDGDGFVDAFI
;
A
#
# COMPACT_ATOMS: atom_id res chain seq x y z
N ASP A 1 14.01 -0.33 -16.71
CA ASP A 1 13.18 0.11 -17.84
C ASP A 1 11.89 0.69 -17.29
N SER A 2 11.72 2.01 -17.32
CA SER A 2 10.52 2.64 -16.77
C SER A 2 9.41 2.78 -17.81
N PHE A 3 8.17 2.62 -17.38
CA PHE A 3 7.01 2.79 -18.24
C PHE A 3 6.61 4.28 -18.35
N PRO A 4 6.43 4.82 -19.57
CA PRO A 4 5.98 6.19 -19.74
C PRO A 4 4.60 6.43 -19.13
N ALA A 5 4.36 7.66 -18.66
CA ALA A 5 3.03 8.11 -18.25
C ALA A 5 2.00 7.88 -19.37
N GLY A 6 0.88 7.23 -19.03
CA GLY A 6 -0.15 6.81 -20.00
C GLY A 6 0.00 5.38 -20.53
N THR A 7 0.99 4.62 -20.05
CA THR A 7 1.08 3.18 -20.35
C THR A 7 -0.19 2.45 -19.91
N PRO A 8 -0.83 1.65 -20.79
CA PRO A 8 -2.05 0.93 -20.44
C PRO A 8 -1.81 -0.01 -19.25
N PRO A 9 -2.70 -0.04 -18.23
CA PRO A 9 -2.55 -0.90 -17.05
C PRO A 9 -2.35 -2.39 -17.38
N ARG A 10 -2.89 -2.87 -18.51
CA ARG A 10 -2.70 -4.25 -18.98
C ARG A 10 -1.24 -4.56 -19.35
N LYS A 11 -0.52 -3.60 -19.93
CA LYS A 11 0.89 -3.76 -20.30
C LYS A 11 1.77 -3.80 -19.06
N VAL A 12 1.52 -2.88 -18.12
CA VAL A 12 2.21 -2.84 -16.82
C VAL A 12 2.03 -4.16 -16.08
N ARG A 13 0.78 -4.64 -15.96
CA ARG A 13 0.47 -5.92 -15.30
C ARG A 13 1.10 -7.13 -15.95
N SER A 14 1.16 -7.15 -17.28
CA SER A 14 1.81 -8.25 -18.01
C SER A 14 3.31 -8.27 -17.74
N ALA A 15 3.95 -7.11 -17.76
CA ALA A 15 5.37 -7.00 -17.44
C ALA A 15 5.66 -7.30 -15.97
N ALA A 16 4.75 -6.94 -15.05
CA ALA A 16 4.84 -7.30 -13.64
C ALA A 16 4.81 -8.82 -13.40
N ALA A 17 4.13 -9.59 -14.25
CA ALA A 17 4.04 -11.03 -14.13
C ALA A 17 5.34 -11.76 -14.53
N ASP A 18 6.17 -11.15 -15.38
CA ASP A 18 7.45 -11.70 -15.84
C ASP A 18 8.65 -11.27 -14.97
N ARG A 19 8.40 -10.58 -13.85
CA ARG A 19 9.46 -10.04 -12.99
C ARG A 19 10.17 -11.11 -12.19
N ALA A 20 11.47 -10.93 -12.03
CA ALA A 20 12.22 -11.64 -11.00
C ALA A 20 11.61 -11.35 -9.62
N PRO A 21 11.58 -12.34 -8.71
CA PRO A 21 11.08 -12.11 -7.35
C PRO A 21 11.83 -10.96 -6.69
N LEU A 22 11.08 -10.01 -6.09
CA LEU A 22 11.66 -8.93 -5.29
C LEU A 22 12.40 -9.52 -4.09
N GLN A 23 13.66 -9.15 -3.92
CA GLN A 23 14.54 -9.60 -2.83
C GLN A 23 15.35 -8.41 -2.28
N GLY A 24 15.94 -8.60 -1.11
CA GLY A 24 16.66 -7.58 -0.37
C GLY A 24 15.73 -6.68 0.44
N THR A 25 16.10 -5.41 0.58
CA THR A 25 15.30 -4.43 1.32
C THR A 25 14.16 -3.91 0.44
N LEU A 26 12.92 -4.28 0.78
CA LEU A 26 11.72 -3.83 0.10
C LEU A 26 11.07 -2.68 0.86
N ARG A 27 10.92 -1.54 0.18
CA ARG A 27 10.23 -0.36 0.69
C ARG A 27 8.73 -0.48 0.44
N VAL A 28 7.96 -0.35 1.51
CA VAL A 28 6.50 -0.48 1.53
C VAL A 28 5.90 0.79 2.12
N ILE A 29 4.90 1.37 1.46
CA ILE A 29 4.15 2.51 2.00
C ILE A 29 2.78 2.02 2.49
N VAL A 30 2.44 2.35 3.74
CA VAL A 30 1.13 2.06 4.33
C VAL A 30 0.37 3.37 4.50
N VAL A 31 -0.71 3.56 3.73
CA VAL A 31 -1.53 4.78 3.76
C VAL A 31 -2.80 4.53 4.56
N LEU A 32 -2.86 5.10 5.75
CA LEU A 32 -4.06 5.03 6.58
C LEU A 32 -5.11 6.01 6.05
N VAL A 33 -6.35 5.53 5.96
CA VAL A 33 -7.49 6.35 5.55
C VAL A 33 -8.62 6.23 6.54
N GLU A 34 -9.37 7.30 6.68
CA GLU A 34 -10.64 7.33 7.40
C GLU A 34 -11.72 8.03 6.57
N PHE A 35 -12.97 7.87 6.98
CA PHE A 35 -14.10 8.48 6.30
C PHE A 35 -14.69 9.60 7.18
N GLY A 36 -15.41 10.53 6.56
CA GLY A 36 -16.10 11.60 7.31
C GLY A 36 -17.09 11.03 8.32
N ASP A 37 -17.75 9.93 7.98
CA ASP A 37 -18.73 9.20 8.78
C ASP A 37 -18.11 8.09 9.65
N GLN A 38 -16.88 7.64 9.35
CA GLN A 38 -16.23 6.55 10.08
C GLN A 38 -14.73 6.80 10.32
N LYS A 39 -14.41 7.08 11.58
CA LYS A 39 -13.05 7.39 12.05
C LYS A 39 -12.24 6.15 12.43
N MET A 40 -10.92 6.25 12.27
CA MET A 40 -10.02 5.19 12.71
C MET A 40 -9.96 5.09 14.24
N LYS A 41 -10.03 3.86 14.75
CA LYS A 41 -9.95 3.58 16.19
C LYS A 41 -8.52 3.41 16.70
N LYS A 42 -7.61 3.01 15.82
CA LYS A 42 -6.21 2.74 16.15
C LYS A 42 -5.34 3.88 15.62
N LYS A 43 -4.33 4.26 16.41
CA LYS A 43 -3.37 5.28 16.02
C LYS A 43 -2.36 4.74 15.01
N GLN A 44 -1.76 5.62 14.23
CA GLN A 44 -0.68 5.32 13.27
C GLN A 44 0.41 4.41 13.86
N LYS A 45 0.87 4.70 15.08
CA LYS A 45 1.87 3.89 15.80
C LYS A 45 1.52 2.41 15.92
N HIS A 46 0.23 2.06 16.02
CA HIS A 46 -0.17 0.66 16.08
C HIS A 46 0.19 -0.08 14.80
N PHE A 47 0.01 0.56 13.64
CA PHE A 47 0.33 -0.02 12.34
C PHE A 47 1.83 0.01 12.07
N ASP A 48 2.53 1.07 12.51
CA ASP A 48 3.99 1.13 12.46
C ASP A 48 4.62 -0.05 13.21
N ASP A 49 4.15 -0.30 14.45
CA ASP A 49 4.61 -1.46 15.21
C ASP A 49 4.20 -2.78 14.54
N LEU A 50 2.98 -2.87 13.99
CA LEU A 50 2.50 -4.07 13.29
C LEU A 50 3.32 -4.42 12.05
N PHE A 51 3.74 -3.42 11.27
CA PHE A 51 4.44 -3.62 10.01
C PHE A 51 5.95 -3.71 10.18
N PHE A 52 6.56 -2.77 10.91
CA PHE A 52 8.00 -2.50 10.78
C PHE A 52 8.81 -2.74 12.06
N SER A 53 8.16 -3.08 13.20
CA SER A 53 8.90 -3.31 14.44
C SER A 53 9.60 -4.67 14.51
N THR A 54 10.49 -4.81 15.49
CA THR A 54 11.10 -6.08 15.87
C THR A 54 10.88 -6.30 17.37
N GLY A 55 10.43 -7.49 17.76
CA GLY A 55 10.23 -7.89 19.16
C GLY A 55 9.10 -7.17 19.90
N LYS A 56 8.22 -6.40 19.23
CA LYS A 56 7.09 -5.71 19.88
C LYS A 56 5.75 -6.42 19.72
N VAL A 57 5.51 -7.05 18.56
CA VAL A 57 4.27 -7.77 18.27
C VAL A 57 4.43 -9.20 18.76
N LYS A 58 3.47 -9.69 19.56
CA LYS A 58 3.55 -11.01 20.21
C LYS A 58 3.86 -12.16 19.23
N ASN A 59 3.34 -12.09 18.01
CA ASN A 59 3.47 -13.13 16.99
C ASN A 59 4.37 -12.69 15.81
N GLY A 60 5.20 -11.66 16.03
CA GLY A 60 6.00 -11.05 14.97
C GLY A 60 5.25 -9.96 14.18
N SER A 61 5.99 -8.94 13.75
CA SER A 61 5.54 -7.95 12.78
C SER A 61 5.54 -8.50 11.35
N VAL A 62 5.01 -7.75 10.39
CA VAL A 62 5.12 -8.09 8.96
C VAL A 62 6.57 -8.23 8.53
N LYS A 63 7.45 -7.30 8.94
CA LYS A 63 8.90 -7.38 8.73
C LYS A 63 9.49 -8.69 9.26
N GLU A 64 9.17 -9.06 10.51
CA GLU A 64 9.69 -10.29 11.12
C GLU A 64 9.18 -11.54 10.41
N TYR A 65 7.91 -11.56 10.00
CA TYR A 65 7.34 -12.67 9.24
C TYR A 65 8.07 -12.87 7.91
N PHE A 66 8.27 -11.80 7.13
CA PHE A 66 8.95 -11.91 5.83
C PHE A 66 10.43 -12.26 5.98
N LEU A 67 11.12 -11.73 6.98
CA LEU A 67 12.49 -12.14 7.30
C LEU A 67 12.59 -13.63 7.60
N ASP A 68 11.67 -14.17 8.40
CA ASP A 68 11.67 -15.59 8.79
C ASP A 68 11.34 -16.52 7.62
N VAL A 69 10.20 -16.32 6.94
CA VAL A 69 9.73 -17.24 5.89
C VAL A 69 10.60 -17.22 4.63
N THR A 70 11.37 -16.14 4.43
CA THR A 70 12.31 -16.04 3.30
C THR A 70 13.75 -16.35 3.69
N ASN A 71 14.01 -16.75 4.95
CA ASN A 71 15.35 -16.97 5.48
C ASN A 71 16.29 -15.78 5.25
N GLY A 72 15.78 -14.57 5.48
CA GLY A 72 16.50 -13.30 5.35
C GLY A 72 16.63 -12.75 3.93
N LEU A 73 16.01 -13.38 2.93
CA LEU A 73 16.06 -12.87 1.54
C LEU A 73 15.21 -11.62 1.33
N VAL A 74 14.21 -11.36 2.18
CA VAL A 74 13.34 -10.19 2.11
C VAL A 74 13.34 -9.47 3.46
N ASP A 75 13.73 -8.20 3.45
CA ASP A 75 13.63 -7.29 4.59
C ASP A 75 12.65 -6.15 4.26
N ILE A 76 11.52 -6.09 4.95
CA ILE A 76 10.52 -5.05 4.73
C ILE A 76 10.85 -3.83 5.59
N VAL A 77 10.91 -2.67 4.93
CA VAL A 77 11.06 -1.35 5.56
C VAL A 77 10.04 -0.38 4.96
N GLY A 78 9.78 0.74 5.63
CA GLY A 78 8.81 1.68 5.13
C GLY A 78 8.33 2.66 6.18
N GLU A 79 7.21 3.28 5.86
CA GLU A 79 6.53 4.19 6.78
C GLU A 79 5.01 4.01 6.71
N VAL A 80 4.35 4.45 7.77
CA VAL A 80 2.90 4.54 7.85
C VAL A 80 2.54 6.01 7.82
N VAL A 81 1.59 6.43 6.98
CA VAL A 81 1.13 7.83 6.87
C VAL A 81 -0.37 7.97 7.07
N GLY A 82 -0.84 9.20 7.28
CA GLY A 82 -2.24 9.50 7.56
C GLY A 82 -2.61 9.44 9.06
N PRO A 83 -3.90 9.31 9.41
CA PRO A 83 -5.00 8.99 8.50
C PRO A 83 -5.45 10.17 7.63
N TYR A 84 -5.69 9.91 6.35
CA TYR A 84 -6.30 10.86 5.42
C TYR A 84 -7.82 10.70 5.40
N THR A 85 -8.57 11.80 5.54
CA THR A 85 -10.04 11.74 5.43
C THR A 85 -10.43 11.68 3.95
N MET A 86 -11.11 10.61 3.57
CA MET A 86 -11.60 10.39 2.21
C MET A 86 -12.80 11.27 1.88
N PRO A 87 -12.97 11.69 0.62
CA PRO A 87 -14.03 12.61 0.21
C PRO A 87 -15.44 11.99 0.17
N LEU A 88 -15.54 10.66 0.18
CA LEU A 88 -16.80 9.91 0.16
C LEU A 88 -16.94 9.07 1.43
N SER A 89 -18.16 8.67 1.75
CA SER A 89 -18.47 7.78 2.87
C SER A 89 -17.95 6.35 2.66
N MET A 90 -17.82 5.58 3.74
CA MET A 90 -17.43 4.16 3.63
C MET A 90 -18.41 3.36 2.76
N ALA A 91 -19.72 3.64 2.91
CA ALA A 91 -20.77 2.94 2.19
C ALA A 91 -20.71 3.18 0.67
N GLU A 92 -20.37 4.41 0.25
CA GLU A 92 -20.18 4.73 -1.16
C GLU A 92 -19.03 3.95 -1.78
N TYR A 93 -17.88 3.85 -1.10
CA TYR A 93 -16.77 3.02 -1.57
C TYR A 93 -17.09 1.51 -1.50
N ALA A 94 -17.92 1.07 -0.56
CA ALA A 94 -18.35 -0.32 -0.50
C ALA A 94 -19.29 -0.68 -1.66
N ASN A 95 -20.09 0.28 -2.13
CA ASN A 95 -20.95 0.18 -3.32
C ASN A 95 -21.75 -1.14 -3.40
N GLY A 96 -22.33 -1.56 -2.28
CA GLY A 96 -23.14 -2.79 -2.17
C GLY A 96 -22.39 -4.11 -2.37
N ALA A 97 -21.07 -4.07 -2.60
CA ALA A 97 -20.24 -5.25 -2.91
C ALA A 97 -18.88 -5.20 -2.21
N SER A 98 -18.82 -4.59 -1.02
CA SER A 98 -17.59 -4.42 -0.22
C SER A 98 -16.42 -3.81 -1.01
N GLY A 99 -16.71 -2.95 -1.99
CA GLY A 99 -15.72 -2.30 -2.84
C GLY A 99 -15.10 -3.21 -3.91
N THR A 100 -15.51 -4.47 -3.99
CA THR A 100 -15.00 -5.45 -4.96
C THR A 100 -15.77 -5.44 -6.28
N GLY A 101 -16.96 -4.83 -6.29
CA GLY A 101 -17.80 -4.70 -7.47
C GLY A 101 -17.17 -3.86 -8.59
N ARG A 102 -17.70 -4.01 -9.81
CA ARG A 102 -17.20 -3.27 -10.98
C ARG A 102 -17.67 -1.81 -11.00
N ALA A 103 -18.86 -1.54 -10.45
CA ALA A 103 -19.44 -0.20 -10.37
C ALA A 103 -18.55 0.75 -9.56
N LEU A 104 -18.51 2.01 -9.93
CA LEU A 104 -17.78 3.07 -9.22
C LEU A 104 -18.78 3.93 -8.43
N PRO A 105 -18.37 4.55 -7.31
CA PRO A 105 -17.08 4.39 -6.63
C PRO A 105 -16.89 2.97 -6.06
N ASN A 106 -15.64 2.51 -5.91
CA ASN A 106 -15.30 1.22 -5.29
C ASN A 106 -13.90 1.25 -4.63
N ALA A 107 -13.36 0.11 -4.20
CA ALA A 107 -12.05 0.04 -3.55
C ALA A 107 -10.90 0.57 -4.44
N ARG A 108 -11.02 0.51 -5.77
CA ARG A 108 -10.03 1.11 -6.69
C ARG A 108 -10.13 2.63 -6.69
N THR A 109 -11.34 3.17 -6.60
CA THR A 109 -11.56 4.61 -6.39
C THR A 109 -10.97 5.05 -5.05
N LEU A 110 -11.16 4.25 -4.00
CA LEU A 110 -10.59 4.50 -2.67
C LEU A 110 -9.06 4.54 -2.73
N ALA A 111 -8.42 3.52 -3.29
CA ALA A 111 -6.95 3.46 -3.41
C ALA A 111 -6.40 4.66 -4.20
N ARG A 112 -7.08 5.08 -5.27
CA ARG A 112 -6.71 6.29 -6.03
C ARG A 112 -6.81 7.54 -5.16
N HIS A 113 -7.93 7.78 -4.50
CA HIS A 113 -8.10 8.97 -3.65
C HIS A 113 -7.13 8.97 -2.46
N ALA A 114 -6.80 7.79 -1.91
CA ALA A 114 -5.78 7.65 -0.87
C ALA A 114 -4.39 8.05 -1.37
N ALA A 115 -3.99 7.57 -2.55
CA ALA A 115 -2.72 7.93 -3.16
C ALA A 115 -2.66 9.43 -3.50
N GLU A 116 -3.73 10.01 -4.05
CA GLU A 116 -3.85 11.45 -4.34
C GLU A 116 -3.72 12.31 -3.08
N ALA A 117 -4.35 11.90 -1.97
CA ALA A 117 -4.24 12.59 -0.68
C ALA A 117 -2.83 12.51 -0.09
N ALA A 118 -2.24 11.31 -0.09
CA ALA A 118 -0.90 11.08 0.46
C ALA A 118 0.21 11.74 -0.38
N ASN A 119 0.01 11.95 -1.68
CA ASN A 119 1.00 12.56 -2.58
C ASN A 119 1.38 14.00 -2.21
N GLN A 120 0.62 14.66 -1.33
CA GLN A 120 0.98 15.98 -0.80
C GLN A 120 2.13 15.91 0.20
N ASP A 121 2.26 14.79 0.92
CA ASP A 121 3.21 14.63 2.04
C ASP A 121 4.27 13.54 1.76
N VAL A 122 3.98 12.61 0.85
CA VAL A 122 4.80 11.42 0.60
C VAL A 122 5.45 11.48 -0.78
N ASN A 123 6.77 11.29 -0.80
CA ASN A 123 7.48 11.01 -2.04
C ASN A 123 7.36 9.51 -2.36
N PHE A 124 6.62 9.16 -3.42
CA PHE A 124 6.42 7.77 -3.83
C PHE A 124 7.61 7.15 -4.59
N ALA A 125 8.56 7.95 -5.07
CA ALA A 125 9.66 7.46 -5.90
C ALA A 125 10.51 6.33 -5.25
N PRO A 126 10.80 6.34 -3.93
CA PRO A 126 11.57 5.26 -3.30
C PRO A 126 10.81 3.93 -3.18
N TYR A 127 9.51 3.90 -3.44
CA TYR A 127 8.68 2.69 -3.32
C TYR A 127 8.53 1.93 -4.65
N ASP A 128 9.17 2.44 -5.70
CA ASP A 128 9.50 1.73 -6.94
C ASP A 128 10.78 0.93 -6.67
N ASN A 129 10.62 -0.31 -6.20
CA ASN A 129 11.68 -1.19 -5.76
C ASN A 129 12.42 -1.86 -6.94
N ASP A 130 11.80 -1.93 -8.13
CA ASP A 130 12.41 -2.51 -9.33
C ASP A 130 12.74 -1.50 -10.45
N GLY A 131 12.39 -0.22 -10.27
CA GLY A 131 12.75 0.88 -11.16
C GLY A 131 11.90 0.95 -12.43
N ASP A 132 10.67 0.45 -12.39
CA ASP A 132 9.77 0.43 -13.54
C ASP A 132 8.86 1.67 -13.66
N GLY A 133 8.95 2.58 -12.69
CA GLY A 133 8.14 3.79 -12.60
C GLY A 133 6.80 3.61 -11.88
N PHE A 134 6.56 2.47 -11.23
CA PHE A 134 5.37 2.22 -10.41
C PHE A 134 5.74 1.87 -8.97
N VAL A 135 4.85 2.20 -8.04
CA VAL A 135 4.97 1.76 -6.65
C VAL A 135 4.66 0.27 -6.57
N ASP A 136 5.60 -0.53 -6.07
CA ASP A 136 5.45 -1.99 -6.00
C ASP A 136 4.60 -2.45 -4.82
N ALA A 137 4.68 -1.73 -3.70
CA ALA A 137 4.03 -2.11 -2.45
C ALA A 137 3.32 -0.91 -1.80
N PHE A 138 2.09 -0.68 -2.26
CA PHE A 138 1.14 0.29 -1.71
C PHE A 138 0.05 -0.43 -0.94
N ILE A 139 -0.08 -0.12 0.36
CA ILE A 139 -1.00 -0.77 1.30
C ILE A 139 -1.99 0.24 1.86
#